data_AF-A0A8T2X9L6-F1
#
_entry.id   AF-A0A8T2X9L6-F1
#
_cell.length_a   1.000
_cell.length_b   1.000
_cell.length_c   1.000
_cell.angle_alpha   90.00
_cell.angle_beta   90.00
_cell.angle_gamma   90.00
#
_symmetry.space_group_name_H-M   'P 1'
#
loop_
_entity.id
_entity.type
_entity.pdbx_description
1 polymer ?
#
loop_
_entity_poly.entity_id
_entity_poly.type
_entity_poly.pdbx_seq_one_letter_code
_entity_poly.pdbx_strand_id
1 'polypeptide(L)'
;MSWLSTPTIATEFGCLMYTGDFQWEVDSKRAKDARSRLLNVLKNETVDVLYLDNTYCNPSYDFPTREVATQQVVDIIASHPERDIVIGIDTLGKEELLIHISRVLNIKVQSSLMLMENSNLLYPWIRKEVFL
;
A
#
# COMPACT_ATOMS: atom_id res chain seq x y z
N MET A 1 0.50 -11.83 -1.51
CA MET A 1 -0.80 -11.84 -2.22
C MET A 1 -0.82 -10.75 -3.27
N SER A 2 -1.08 -11.15 -4.50
CA SER A 2 -1.14 -10.31 -5.69
C SER A 2 -2.46 -9.54 -5.73
N TRP A 3 -2.50 -8.32 -5.19
CA TRP A 3 -3.60 -7.38 -5.43
C TRP A 3 -3.45 -6.64 -6.76
N LEU A 4 -3.18 -7.36 -7.85
CA LEU A 4 -3.12 -6.79 -9.20
C LEU A 4 -3.82 -7.74 -10.16
N SER A 5 -5.13 -7.86 -9.97
CA SER A 5 -6.04 -8.33 -11.01
C SER A 5 -7.06 -7.21 -11.20
N THR A 6 -6.64 -6.05 -11.72
CA THR A 6 -7.62 -5.09 -12.25
C THR A 6 -8.26 -5.78 -13.46
N PRO A 7 -9.56 -6.09 -13.43
CA PRO A 7 -10.19 -6.88 -14.47
C PRO A 7 -10.39 -5.94 -15.65
N THR A 8 -9.46 -5.98 -16.59
CA THR A 8 -9.74 -5.48 -17.94
C THR A 8 -10.70 -6.48 -18.55
N ILE A 9 -11.92 -6.04 -18.83
CA ILE A 9 -12.93 -6.89 -19.49
C ILE A 9 -13.09 -6.33 -20.90
N ALA A 10 -12.61 -7.10 -21.89
CA ALA A 10 -12.97 -6.86 -23.28
C ALA A 10 -14.39 -7.38 -23.49
N THR A 11 -15.29 -6.49 -23.87
CA THR A 11 -16.71 -6.80 -24.12
C THR A 11 -17.08 -6.45 -25.56
N GLU A 12 -18.28 -6.83 -26.00
CA GLU A 12 -18.86 -6.35 -27.26
C GLU A 12 -19.05 -4.82 -27.30
N PHE A 13 -18.96 -4.15 -26.14
CA PHE A 13 -19.12 -2.70 -25.95
C PHE A 13 -17.78 -1.96 -25.78
N GLY A 14 -16.64 -2.64 -25.96
CA GLY A 14 -15.30 -2.06 -25.81
C GLY A 14 -14.54 -2.55 -24.58
N CYS A 15 -13.39 -1.92 -24.33
CA CYS A 15 -12.45 -2.21 -23.26
C CYS A 15 -12.73 -1.33 -22.03
N LEU A 16 -13.27 -1.95 -20.98
CA LEU A 16 -13.56 -1.30 -19.71
C LEU A 16 -12.43 -1.54 -18.71
N MET A 17 -11.99 -0.48 -18.04
CA MET A 17 -10.98 -0.53 -16.98
C MET A 17 -11.53 0.04 -15.67
N TYR A 18 -11.34 -0.72 -14.59
CA TYR A 18 -11.67 -0.30 -13.23
C TYR A 18 -10.39 -0.20 -12.43
N THR A 19 -10.12 0.94 -11.81
CA THR A 19 -8.95 1.07 -10.93
C THR A 19 -9.17 0.37 -9.59
N GLY A 20 -10.42 0.27 -9.14
CA GLY A 20 -10.70 0.06 -7.71
C GLY A 20 -10.03 1.14 -6.87
N ASP A 21 -9.82 0.88 -5.59
CA ASP A 21 -9.05 1.78 -4.73
C ASP A 21 -7.57 1.74 -5.15
N PHE A 22 -7.05 2.87 -5.63
CA PHE A 22 -5.73 2.92 -6.24
C PHE A 22 -5.03 4.25 -5.98
N GLN A 23 -3.80 4.13 -5.47
CA GLN A 23 -2.89 5.28 -5.34
C GLN A 23 -1.91 5.28 -6.50
N TRP A 24 -1.97 6.32 -7.34
CA TRP A 24 -1.03 6.50 -8.44
C TRP A 24 0.37 6.87 -7.92
N GLU A 25 1.38 6.20 -8.45
CA GLU A 25 2.80 6.48 -8.21
C GLU A 25 3.52 6.45 -9.56
N VAL A 26 4.45 7.38 -9.82
CA VAL A 26 5.13 7.48 -11.12
C VAL A 26 6.41 6.63 -11.13
N ASP A 27 7.23 6.76 -10.09
CA ASP A 27 8.62 6.29 -10.14
C ASP A 27 8.91 5.04 -9.31
N SER A 28 7.92 4.55 -8.55
CA SER A 28 8.12 3.36 -7.73
C SER A 28 8.31 2.12 -8.61
N LYS A 29 9.15 1.18 -8.14
CA LYS A 29 9.34 -0.11 -8.82
C LYS A 29 8.00 -0.82 -9.01
N ARG A 30 7.13 -0.75 -8.00
CA ARG A 30 5.78 -1.30 -8.03
C ARG A 30 4.94 -0.68 -9.15
N ALA A 31 4.98 0.64 -9.32
CA ALA A 31 4.26 1.33 -10.39
C ALA A 31 4.79 0.95 -11.78
N LYS A 32 6.11 0.87 -11.95
CA LYS A 32 6.73 0.43 -13.22
C LYS A 32 6.32 -0.99 -13.59
N ASP A 33 6.34 -1.90 -12.61
CA ASP A 33 5.91 -3.29 -12.79
C ASP A 33 4.40 -3.37 -13.11
N ALA A 34 3.56 -2.60 -12.40
CA ALA A 34 2.13 -2.55 -12.63
C ALA A 34 1.79 -2.00 -14.02
N ARG A 35 2.46 -0.92 -14.45
CA ARG A 35 2.32 -0.34 -15.79
C ARG A 35 2.70 -1.34 -16.88
N SER A 36 3.82 -2.05 -16.72
CA SER A 36 4.25 -3.08 -17.66
C SER A 36 3.21 -4.20 -17.77
N ARG A 37 2.68 -4.68 -16.64
CA ARG A 37 1.60 -5.69 -16.62
C ARG A 37 0.33 -5.19 -17.30
N LEU A 38 -0.08 -3.95 -17.02
CA LEU A 38 -1.26 -3.35 -17.61
C LEU A 38 -1.12 -3.25 -19.14
N LEU A 39 0.02 -2.76 -19.64
CA LEU A 39 0.29 -2.70 -21.08
C LEU A 39 0.25 -4.09 -21.74
N ASN A 40 0.79 -5.11 -21.07
CA ASN A 40 0.74 -6.49 -21.55
C ASN A 40 -0.70 -7.04 -21.61
N VAL A 41 -1.53 -6.72 -20.62
CA VAL A 41 -2.95 -7.14 -20.58
C VAL A 41 -3.76 -6.43 -21.64
N LEU A 42 -3.53 -5.12 -21.82
CA LEU A 42 -4.20 -4.32 -22.84
C LEU A 42 -3.79 -4.71 -24.25
N LYS A 43 -2.65 -5.39 -24.47
CA LYS A 43 -2.13 -5.75 -25.80
C LYS A 43 -2.07 -4.56 -26.77
N ASN A 44 -1.81 -3.35 -26.24
CA ASN A 44 -1.86 -2.07 -26.95
C ASN A 44 -3.25 -1.64 -27.46
N GLU A 45 -4.33 -2.27 -26.99
CA GLU A 45 -5.71 -1.77 -27.19
C GLU A 45 -5.94 -0.49 -26.38
N THR A 46 -6.87 0.33 -26.87
CA THR A 46 -7.31 1.54 -26.18
C THR A 46 -8.32 1.21 -25.09
N VAL A 47 -8.27 1.94 -23.97
CA VAL A 47 -9.31 1.88 -22.94
C VAL A 47 -10.43 2.81 -23.36
N ASP A 48 -11.64 2.27 -23.57
CA ASP A 48 -12.81 3.04 -23.99
C ASP A 48 -13.49 3.72 -22.80
N VAL A 49 -13.55 3.02 -21.66
CA VAL A 49 -14.19 3.53 -20.43
C VAL A 49 -13.29 3.25 -19.23
N LEU A 50 -12.99 4.30 -18.46
CA LEU A 50 -12.22 4.24 -17.22
C LEU A 50 -13.09 4.60 -16.02
N TYR A 51 -13.30 3.63 -15.13
CA TYR A 51 -13.84 3.85 -13.80
C TYR A 51 -12.67 4.14 -12.84
N LEU A 52 -12.49 5.42 -12.56
CA LEU A 52 -11.39 5.97 -11.79
C LEU A 52 -11.79 6.18 -10.32
N ASP A 53 -10.93 5.75 -9.40
CA ASP A 53 -10.96 6.16 -8.00
C ASP A 53 -10.66 7.66 -7.89
N ASN A 54 -11.69 8.40 -7.47
CA ASN A 54 -11.68 9.84 -7.34
C ASN A 54 -11.71 10.30 -5.88
N THR A 55 -11.38 9.43 -4.92
CA THR A 55 -11.43 9.69 -3.47
C THR A 55 -10.77 11.02 -3.10
N TYR A 56 -9.64 11.35 -3.74
CA TYR A 56 -8.89 12.58 -3.50
C TYR A 56 -8.83 13.51 -4.73
N CYS A 57 -9.83 13.47 -5.63
CA CYS A 57 -9.89 14.32 -6.82
C CYS A 57 -10.32 15.78 -6.50
N ASN A 58 -9.65 16.41 -5.54
CA ASN A 58 -9.83 17.82 -5.21
C ASN A 58 -8.45 18.48 -5.10
N PRO A 59 -8.19 19.59 -5.82
CA PRO A 59 -6.90 20.28 -5.78
C PRO A 59 -6.50 20.84 -4.42
N SER A 60 -7.44 20.90 -3.45
CA SER A 60 -7.10 21.26 -2.06
C SER A 60 -6.31 20.17 -1.34
N TYR A 61 -6.29 18.95 -1.84
CA TYR A 61 -5.53 17.84 -1.27
C TYR A 61 -4.10 17.85 -1.81
N ASP A 62 -3.14 18.14 -0.93
CA ASP A 62 -1.71 18.07 -1.21
C ASP A 62 -1.05 17.19 -0.14
N PHE A 63 -1.01 15.89 -0.42
CA PHE A 63 -0.44 14.91 0.50
C PHE A 63 1.05 14.70 0.18
N PRO A 64 1.91 14.54 1.20
CA PRO A 64 3.28 14.12 0.97
C PRO A 64 3.34 12.73 0.34
N THR A 65 4.46 12.40 -0.30
CA THR A 65 4.68 11.04 -0.78
C THR A 65 4.74 10.04 0.38
N ARG A 66 4.55 8.76 0.09
CA ARG A 66 4.63 7.70 1.10
C ARG A 66 5.97 7.69 1.80
N GLU A 67 7.06 7.94 1.07
CA GLU A 67 8.42 7.99 1.59
C GLU A 67 8.59 9.14 2.57
N VAL A 68 8.12 10.35 2.19
CA VAL A 68 8.20 11.54 3.06
C VAL A 68 7.37 11.35 4.32
N ALA A 69 6.12 10.88 4.19
CA ALA A 69 5.26 10.61 5.34
C ALA A 69 5.85 9.54 6.27
N THR A 70 6.44 8.49 5.69
CA THR A 70 7.10 7.43 6.45
C THR A 70 8.29 7.96 7.24
N GLN A 71 9.12 8.80 6.61
CA GLN A 71 10.27 9.41 7.29
C GLN A 71 9.83 10.34 8.42
N GLN A 72 8.77 11.12 8.22
CA GLN A 72 8.21 11.96 9.29
C GLN A 72 7.78 11.12 10.50
N VAL A 73 7.13 9.97 10.28
CA VAL A 73 6.76 9.05 11.37
C VAL A 73 8.01 8.51 12.09
N VAL A 74 9.03 8.10 11.32
CA VAL A 74 10.31 7.63 11.88
C VAL A 74 10.96 8.70 12.76
N ASP A 75 11.04 9.94 12.28
CA ASP A 75 11.66 11.06 12.98
C ASP A 75 10.91 11.40 14.30
N ILE A 76 9.58 11.36 14.26
CA ILE A 76 8.73 11.55 15.45
C ILE A 76 9.02 10.47 16.49
N ILE A 77 9.11 9.20 16.09
CA ILE A 77 9.41 8.10 17.03
C ILE A 77 10.84 8.22 17.58
N ALA A 78 11.82 8.49 16.71
CA ALA A 78 13.23 8.63 17.11
C ALA A 78 13.46 9.77 18.11
N SER A 79 12.66 10.84 18.04
CA SER A 79 12.74 11.97 18.99
C SER A 79 12.17 11.66 20.38
N HIS A 80 11.55 10.49 20.60
CA HIS A 80 10.95 10.09 21.88
C HIS A 80 11.44 8.71 22.37
N PRO A 81 12.76 8.52 22.60
CA PRO A 81 13.32 7.20 22.91
C PRO A 81 12.86 6.57 24.23
N GLU A 82 12.37 7.37 25.19
CA GLU A 82 11.93 6.89 26.51
C GLU A 82 10.40 6.71 26.60
N ARG A 83 9.68 6.75 25.49
CA ARG A 83 8.21 6.63 25.48
C ARG A 83 7.76 5.39 24.73
N ASP A 84 6.70 4.77 25.27
CA ASP A 84 5.94 3.78 24.52
C ASP A 84 5.12 4.48 23.43
N ILE A 85 5.28 4.00 22.19
CA ILE A 85 4.54 4.51 21.04
C ILE A 85 3.48 3.49 20.63
N VAL A 86 2.24 3.96 20.54
CA VAL A 86 1.11 3.17 20.05
C VAL A 86 0.69 3.69 18.68
N ILE A 87 0.69 2.82 17.67
CA ILE A 87 0.23 3.15 16.31
C ILE A 87 -1.14 2.51 16.11
N GLY A 88 -2.17 3.33 15.96
CA GLY A 88 -3.52 2.87 15.64
C GLY A 88 -3.64 2.49 14.16
N ILE A 89 -3.99 1.23 13.89
CA ILE A 89 -4.29 0.74 12.55
C ILE A 89 -5.68 0.07 12.59
N ASP A 90 -6.58 0.62 11.79
CA ASP A 90 -7.99 0.23 11.68
C ASP A 90 -8.26 -0.74 10.52
N THR A 91 -7.41 -0.72 9.49
CA THR A 91 -7.58 -1.41 8.22
C THR A 91 -6.25 -1.97 7.71
N LEU A 92 -6.32 -3.04 6.91
CA LEU A 92 -5.17 -3.60 6.21
C LEU A 92 -4.59 -2.60 5.18
N GLY A 93 -3.30 -2.69 4.90
CA GLY A 93 -2.63 -1.90 3.84
C GLY A 93 -1.56 -0.92 4.32
N LYS A 94 -1.29 -0.86 5.63
CA LYS A 94 -0.25 0.00 6.25
C LYS A 94 0.94 -0.80 6.80
N GLU A 95 1.07 -2.08 6.44
CA GLU A 95 2.08 -3.00 6.97
C GLU A 95 3.50 -2.62 6.53
N GLU A 96 3.67 -2.15 5.30
CA GLU A 96 4.97 -1.67 4.79
C GLU A 96 5.52 -0.51 5.64
N LEU A 97 4.64 0.38 6.15
CA LEU A 97 5.04 1.45 7.06
C LEU A 97 5.60 0.87 8.37
N LEU A 98 4.90 -0.09 8.98
CA LEU A 98 5.36 -0.72 10.22
C LEU A 98 6.69 -1.47 10.04
N ILE A 99 6.84 -2.20 8.94
CA ILE A 99 8.07 -2.90 8.59
C ILE A 99 9.21 -1.89 8.41
N HIS A 100 8.96 -0.78 7.72
CA HIS A 100 9.96 0.25 7.50
C HIS A 100 10.42 0.88 8.82
N ILE A 101 9.48 1.28 9.69
CA ILE A 101 9.78 1.84 11.02
C ILE A 101 10.63 0.85 11.84
N SER A 102 10.21 -0.41 11.91
CA SER A 102 10.93 -1.47 12.63
C SER A 102 12.36 -1.61 12.16
N ARG A 103 12.60 -1.59 10.83
CA ARG A 103 13.93 -1.72 10.24
C ARG A 103 14.82 -0.50 10.51
N VAL A 104 14.29 0.70 10.32
CA VAL A 104 15.09 1.93 10.45
C VAL A 104 15.48 2.20 11.90
N LEU A 105 14.55 1.98 12.83
CA LEU A 105 14.79 2.22 14.26
C LEU A 105 15.34 1.01 15.00
N ASN A 106 15.44 -0.14 14.34
CA ASN A 106 15.81 -1.42 14.93
C ASN A 106 14.97 -1.78 16.18
N ILE A 107 13.66 -1.50 16.10
CA ILE A 107 12.69 -1.76 17.17
C ILE A 107 11.75 -2.89 16.77
N LYS A 108 11.31 -3.67 17.76
CA LYS A 108 10.31 -4.72 17.56
C LYS A 108 8.91 -4.10 17.54
N VAL A 109 8.14 -4.38 16.48
CA VAL A 109 6.72 -4.01 16.41
C VAL A 109 5.89 -5.17 16.95
N GLN A 110 5.15 -4.93 18.03
CA GLN A 110 4.20 -5.89 18.59
C GLN A 110 2.78 -5.54 18.11
N SER A 111 2.08 -6.52 17.55
CA SER A 111 0.69 -6.39 17.12
C SER A 111 -0.21 -7.33 17.92
N SER A 112 -1.45 -6.91 18.19
CA SER A 112 -2.46 -7.79 18.77
C SER A 112 -2.91 -8.88 17.79
N LEU A 113 -3.37 -10.02 18.31
CA LEU A 113 -3.62 -11.25 17.54
C LEU A 113 -4.57 -11.05 16.33
N MET A 114 -5.51 -10.11 16.40
CA MET A 114 -6.48 -9.84 15.31
C MET A 114 -5.82 -9.36 14.01
N LEU A 115 -4.70 -8.63 14.10
CA LEU A 115 -3.96 -8.18 12.91
C LEU A 115 -3.15 -9.32 12.28
N MET A 116 -2.66 -10.27 13.10
CA MET A 116 -1.83 -11.37 12.65
C MET A 116 -2.58 -12.42 11.84
N GLU A 117 -3.85 -12.70 12.14
CA GLU A 117 -4.65 -13.66 11.36
C GLU A 117 -4.85 -13.20 9.91
N ASN A 118 -4.95 -11.89 9.69
CA ASN A 118 -5.10 -11.29 8.37
C ASN A 118 -3.77 -11.10 7.62
N SER A 119 -2.65 -10.88 8.34
CA SER A 119 -1.32 -10.63 7.73
C SER A 119 -0.51 -11.88 7.39
N ASN A 120 -0.81 -13.04 8.01
CA ASN A 120 -0.11 -14.31 7.83
C ASN A 120 -0.10 -14.84 6.37
N LEU A 121 -0.94 -14.25 5.51
CA LEU A 121 -1.04 -14.60 4.10
C LEU A 121 -0.09 -13.79 3.18
N LEU A 122 0.58 -12.76 3.71
CA LEU A 122 1.36 -11.79 2.93
C LEU A 122 2.83 -11.65 3.36
N TYR A 123 3.15 -11.80 4.66
CA TYR A 123 4.51 -11.60 5.16
C TYR A 123 4.92 -12.67 6.19
N PRO A 124 5.59 -13.77 5.76
CA PRO A 124 6.04 -14.85 6.63
C PRO A 124 7.03 -14.45 7.75
N TRP A 125 7.56 -13.23 7.69
CA TRP A 125 8.55 -12.69 8.62
C TRP A 125 7.93 -11.93 9.80
N ILE A 126 6.65 -11.57 9.72
CA ILE A 126 5.88 -11.10 10.88
C ILE A 126 5.42 -12.37 11.61
N ARG A 127 6.38 -13.12 12.18
CA ARG A 127 6.07 -14.32 12.94
C ARG A 127 5.35 -13.94 14.24
N LYS A 128 4.41 -14.82 14.62
CA LYS A 128 3.76 -14.92 15.93
C LYS A 128 4.76 -15.20 17.06
N GLU A 129 5.73 -14.33 17.26
CA GLU A 129 6.64 -14.41 18.39
C GLU A 129 6.35 -13.25 19.33
N VAL A 130 5.23 -13.43 20.04
CA VAL A 130 5.01 -12.86 21.36
C VAL A 130 6.16 -13.38 22.22
N PHE A 131 7.10 -12.50 22.54
CA PHE A 131 8.05 -12.74 23.63
C PHE A 131 7.65 -11.78 24.73
N LEU A 132 7.37 -12.38 25.90
CA LEU A 132 7.24 -11.71 27.19
C LEU A 132 8.51 -10.92 27.52
#